data_AF-A0A956NM67-F1
#
_entry.id   AF-A0A956NM67-F1
#
_cell.length_a   1.000
_cell.length_b   1.000
_cell.length_c   1.000
_cell.angle_alpha   90.00
_cell.angle_beta   90.00
_cell.angle_gamma   90.00
#
_symmetry.space_group_name_H-M   'P 1'
#
loop_
_entity.id
_entity.type
_entity.pdbx_description
1 polymer ?
#
loop_
_entity_poly.entity_id
_entity_poly.type
_entity_poly.pdbx_seq_one_letter_code
_entity_poly.pdbx_strand_id
1 'polypeptide(L)' 'MTKVYEFHAVIHPVPDKGEAYIIFPYDIRQEFGKGRVKVHATFDGH' A
#
# COMPACT_ATOMS: atom_id res chain seq x y z
N MET A 1 6.55 16.76 10.10
CA MET A 1 7.17 16.15 8.91
C MET A 1 6.35 14.92 8.54
N THR A 2 5.82 14.87 7.32
CA THR A 2 5.04 13.71 6.85
C THR A 2 6.01 12.63 6.38
N LYS A 3 5.96 11.44 6.97
CA LYS A 3 6.79 10.31 6.54
C LYS A 3 6.22 9.75 5.24
N VAL A 4 7.02 9.77 4.18
CA VAL A 4 6.68 9.20 2.87
C VAL A 4 7.31 7.81 2.79
N TYR A 5 6.53 6.82 2.34
CA TYR A 5 6.99 5.44 2.14
C TYR A 5 7.08 5.17 0.64
N GLU A 6 8.28 5.03 0.13
CA GLU A 6 8.56 4.70 -1.27
C GLU A 6 9.19 3.31 -1.36
N PHE A 7 8.60 2.44 -2.17
CA PHE A 7 9.04 1.06 -2.33
C PHE A 7 8.56 0.49 -3.66
N HIS A 8 9.27 -0.50 -4.17
CA HIS A 8 8.80 -1.30 -5.31
C HIS A 8 7.93 -2.45 -4.80
N ALA A 9 6.83 -2.72 -5.50
CA ALA A 9 5.96 -3.84 -5.21
C ALA A 9 5.47 -4.50 -6.49
N VAL A 10 5.15 -5.79 -6.38
CA VAL A 10 4.50 -6.54 -7.45
C VAL A 10 3.00 -6.26 -7.40
N ILE A 11 2.42 -5.96 -8.55
CA ILE A 11 0.96 -5.83 -8.70
C ILE A 11 0.37 -7.23 -8.77
N HIS A 12 -0.43 -7.60 -7.78
CA HIS A 12 -1.12 -8.87 -7.73
C HIS A 12 -2.54 -8.71 -8.29
N PRO A 13 -2.88 -9.38 -9.40
CA PRO A 13 -4.25 -9.40 -9.89
C PRO A 13 -5.13 -10.27 -8.98
N VAL A 14 -6.36 -9.83 -8.74
CA VAL A 14 -7.41 -10.67 -8.16
C VAL A 14 -8.16 -11.31 -9.33
N PRO A 15 -8.06 -12.65 -9.51
CA PRO A 15 -8.78 -13.34 -10.56
C PRO A 15 -10.28 -13.02 -10.50
N ASP A 16 -10.90 -12.94 -11.67
CA ASP A 16 -12.36 -12.83 -11.85
C ASP A 16 -13.03 -11.53 -11.40
N LYS A 17 -12.28 -10.55 -10.87
CA LYS A 17 -12.84 -9.26 -10.40
C LYS A 17 -12.33 -8.03 -11.13
N GLY A 18 -11.25 -8.17 -11.91
CA GLY A 18 -10.60 -7.01 -12.55
C GLY A 18 -9.94 -6.04 -11.57
N GLU A 19 -9.75 -6.47 -10.32
CA GLU A 19 -9.09 -5.70 -9.27
C GLU A 19 -7.63 -6.14 -9.14
N ALA A 20 -6.78 -5.25 -8.62
CA ALA A 20 -5.40 -5.56 -8.30
C ALA A 20 -5.00 -4.91 -6.97
N TYR A 21 -4.03 -5.51 -6.29
CA TYR A 21 -3.49 -4.99 -5.04
C TYR A 21 -1.97 -5.11 -5.03
N ILE A 22 -1.35 -4.33 -4.15
CA ILE A 22 0.07 -4.45 -3.80
C ILE A 22 0.20 -4.83 -2.32
N ILE A 23 1.32 -5.46 -1.99
CA ILE A 23 1.66 -5.76 -0.60
C ILE A 23 2.49 -4.59 -0.07
N PHE A 24 2.01 -3.95 0.99
CA PHE A 24 2.81 -2.98 1.74
C PHE A 24 3.85 -3.73 2.58
N PRO A 25 5.17 -3.45 2.42
CA PRO A 25 6.22 -4.29 2.99
C PRO A 25 6.44 -4.12 4.50
N TYR A 26 5.71 -3.22 5.16
CA TYR A 26 5.84 -2.94 6.60
C TYR A 26 4.60 -3.37 7.39
N ASP A 27 4.78 -3.66 8.67
CA ASP A 27 3.68 -3.96 9.59
C ASP A 27 2.90 -2.68 9.94
N ILE A 28 1.70 -2.56 9.40
CA ILE A 28 0.80 -1.42 9.63
C ILE A 28 0.44 -1.20 11.10
N ARG A 29 0.37 -2.27 11.90
CA ARG A 29 0.00 -2.17 13.32
C ARG A 29 1.15 -1.61 14.14
N GLN A 30 2.38 -1.99 13.81
CA GLN A 30 3.57 -1.46 14.46
C GLN A 30 3.85 -0.01 14.02
N GLU A 31 3.72 0.29 12.73
CA GLU A 31 4.02 1.63 12.20
C GLU A 31 2.93 2.68 12.54
N PHE A 32 1.66 2.30 12.55
CA PHE A 32 0.54 3.25 12.69
C PHE A 32 -0.37 2.99 13.91
N GLY A 33 -0.17 1.90 14.64
CA GLY A 33 -1.00 1.54 15.81
C GLY A 33 -2.45 1.22 15.47
N LYS A 34 -2.79 1.01 14.19
CA LYS A 34 -4.16 0.82 13.69
C LYS A 34 -4.22 -0.32 12.69
N GLY A 35 -5.38 -0.98 12.60
CA GLY A 35 -5.61 -2.04 11.62
C GLY A 35 -5.98 -1.52 10.22
N ARG A 36 -6.40 -0.26 10.10
CA ARG A 36 -6.72 0.40 8.82
C ARG A 36 -6.26 1.84 8.87
N VAL A 37 -5.63 2.29 7.79
CA VAL A 37 -5.05 3.62 7.67
C VAL A 37 -5.51 4.22 6.35
N LYS A 38 -6.04 5.44 6.39
CA LYS A 38 -6.34 6.20 5.18
C LYS A 38 -5.03 6.79 4.66
N VAL A 39 -4.72 6.58 3.39
CA VAL A 39 -3.47 7.02 2.76
C VAL A 39 -3.74 7.89 1.55
N HIS A 40 -2.77 8.73 1.22
CA HIS A 40 -2.62 9.32 -0.11
C HIS A 40 -1.45 8.56 -0.75
N ALA A 41 -1.73 7.79 -1.79
CA ALA A 41 -0.76 6.92 -2.45
C ALA A 41 -0.71 7.27 -3.92
N THR A 42 0.49 7.20 -4.49
CA THR A 42 0.73 7.32 -5.92
C THR A 42 1.33 6.01 -6.42
N PHE A 43 1.01 5.64 -7.66
CA PHE A 43 1.63 4.50 -8.34
C PHE A 43 2.44 5.04 -9.50
N ASP A 44 3.75 4.81 -9.48
CA ASP A 44 4.69 5.37 -10.47
C ASP A 44 4.59 6.90 -10.64
N GLY A 45 4.15 7.62 -9.59
CA GLY A 45 4.00 9.07 -9.59
C GLY A 45 2.64 9.60 -10.07
N HIS A 46 1.67 8.73 -10.33
CA HIS A 46 0.30 9.07 -10.74
C HIS A 46 -0.72 8.97 -9.60
#